data_AF-A0A2E7D5T4-F1
#
_entry.id   AF-A0A2E7D5T4-F1
#
_cell.length_a   1.000
_cell.length_b   1.000
_cell.length_c   1.000
_cell.angle_alpha   90.00
_cell.angle_beta   90.00
_cell.angle_gamma   90.00
#
_symmetry.space_group_name_H-M   'P 1'
#
loop_
_entity.id
_entity.type
_entity.pdbx_description
1 polymer ?
#
loop_
_entity_poly.entity_id
_entity_poly.type
_entity_poly.pdbx_seq_one_letter_code
_entity_poly.pdbx_strand_id
1 'polypeptide(L)'
;MIRKSPQHAQLIKVLAVTAVAWISTANLNTSVAEEAKARKVDVSVQEALHRQKGDQLKVYVNANGLYINGKSLKTQQVLDAVRESGLSNVILSAESYVLPAKLDQLGTQIRKAGAKEVTRATVKKRDYKAEKEAKMRLLVSRQKNDQLKVYLNGRAAYINGKTVSADEIARLIKESQLKNAEVRFESYVAQDRVAEIEDAIKKAGIETVTKTSIKRDPKQERESKLLQILHRQRSDQIKIHVKKKAIYINGKSVGTKDVTEIIERSGLEQVIITTGPFFNADTVKDVEAAIRKVGVNDIQKSASKKVAPDNDAKLREILFRQKGDELKVYVSSRGLHVNGKSISTADIAKIVKLSGLESAAITTAADVTPAHVDAVKATILKAGVKNVTTPTSNDENSDN
;
A
#
# COMPACT_ATOMS: atom_id res chain seq x y z
N MET A 1 -72.12 22.70 26.29
CA MET A 1 -72.01 21.28 25.88
C MET A 1 -71.60 21.22 24.41
N ILE A 2 -70.30 21.07 24.11
CA ILE A 2 -69.84 20.97 22.71
C ILE A 2 -70.01 19.52 22.26
N ARG A 3 -71.03 19.25 21.44
CA ARG A 3 -71.25 17.94 20.81
C ARG A 3 -70.14 17.71 19.78
N LYS A 4 -69.13 16.91 20.12
CA LYS A 4 -68.11 16.47 19.16
C LYS A 4 -68.81 15.67 18.05
N SER A 5 -68.72 16.15 16.81
CA SER A 5 -69.35 15.47 15.68
C SER A 5 -68.69 14.12 15.41
N PRO A 6 -69.44 13.09 14.96
CA PRO A 6 -68.90 11.75 14.66
C PRO A 6 -67.70 11.76 13.70
N GLN A 7 -67.60 12.78 12.86
CA GLN A 7 -66.51 12.98 11.91
C GLN A 7 -65.16 13.25 12.60
N HIS A 8 -65.15 13.92 13.76
CA HIS A 8 -63.91 14.16 14.51
C HIS A 8 -63.33 12.86 15.07
N ALA A 9 -64.19 11.92 15.49
CA ALA A 9 -63.74 10.63 16.02
C ALA A 9 -63.14 9.74 14.92
N GLN A 10 -63.66 9.82 13.69
CA GLN A 10 -63.08 9.10 12.55
C GLN A 10 -61.74 9.68 12.11
N LEU A 11 -61.60 11.01 12.08
CA LEU A 11 -60.34 11.67 11.70
C LEU A 11 -59.20 11.31 12.66
N ILE A 12 -59.48 11.26 13.97
CA ILE A 12 -58.51 10.86 14.99
C ILE A 12 -58.07 9.41 14.80
N LYS A 13 -58.98 8.49 14.45
CA LYS A 13 -58.64 7.09 14.17
C LYS A 13 -57.73 6.96 12.93
N VAL A 14 -58.02 7.68 11.85
CA VAL A 14 -57.20 7.64 10.64
C VAL A 14 -55.79 8.18 10.89
N LEU A 15 -55.68 9.29 11.65
CA LEU A 15 -54.39 9.87 12.04
C LEU A 15 -53.58 8.95 12.96
N ALA A 16 -54.24 8.27 13.90
CA ALA A 16 -53.57 7.30 14.78
C ALA A 16 -53.03 6.10 14.00
N VAL A 17 -53.81 5.55 13.07
CA VAL A 17 -53.38 4.40 12.24
C VAL A 17 -52.22 4.77 11.31
N THR A 18 -52.27 5.97 10.70
CA THR A 18 -51.18 6.45 9.84
C THR A 18 -49.91 6.75 10.65
N ALA A 19 -50.02 7.31 11.85
CA ALA A 19 -48.87 7.51 12.74
C ALA A 19 -48.21 6.19 13.16
N VAL A 20 -49.01 5.18 13.51
CA VAL A 20 -48.48 3.84 13.86
C VAL A 20 -47.80 3.18 12.67
N ALA A 21 -48.36 3.31 11.46
CA ALA A 21 -47.73 2.80 10.24
C ALA A 21 -46.36 3.47 9.98
N TRP A 22 -46.28 4.79 10.13
CA TRP A 22 -45.04 5.55 9.95
C TRP A 22 -43.95 5.17 10.97
N ILE A 23 -44.32 5.04 12.25
CA ILE A 23 -43.40 4.61 13.32
C ILE A 23 -42.91 3.17 13.06
N SER A 24 -43.79 2.29 12.58
CA SER A 24 -43.43 0.91 12.26
C SER A 24 -42.44 0.83 11.09
N THR A 25 -42.66 1.61 10.03
CA THR A 25 -41.71 1.69 8.89
C THR A 25 -40.39 2.36 9.27
N ALA A 26 -40.41 3.34 10.18
CA ALA A 26 -39.19 3.97 10.68
C ALA A 26 -38.34 2.98 11.51
N ASN A 27 -38.98 2.17 12.36
CA ASN A 27 -38.32 1.13 13.15
C ASN A 27 -37.79 -0.04 12.30
N LEU A 28 -38.48 -0.40 11.22
CA LEU A 28 -37.97 -1.37 10.25
C LEU A 28 -36.71 -0.83 9.55
N ASN A 29 -36.73 0.43 9.11
CA ASN A 29 -35.56 1.05 8.47
C ASN A 29 -34.36 1.23 9.39
N THR A 30 -34.57 1.46 10.70
CA THR A 30 -33.46 1.49 11.67
C THR A 30 -32.93 0.09 11.97
N SER A 31 -33.78 -0.93 12.08
CA SER A 31 -33.32 -2.31 12.28
C SER A 31 -32.50 -2.85 11.09
N VAL A 32 -32.94 -2.56 9.85
CA VAL A 32 -32.22 -2.95 8.62
C VAL A 32 -30.93 -2.14 8.46
N ALA A 33 -30.91 -0.87 8.87
CA ALA A 33 -29.70 -0.05 8.87
C ALA A 33 -28.70 -0.44 9.98
N GLU A 34 -29.16 -0.95 11.11
CA GLU A 34 -28.33 -1.49 12.18
C GLU A 34 -27.79 -2.89 11.83
N GLU A 35 -28.58 -3.76 11.20
CA GLU A 35 -28.09 -5.03 10.66
C GLU A 35 -27.10 -4.84 9.50
N ALA A 36 -27.33 -3.86 8.62
CA ALA A 36 -26.39 -3.52 7.55
C ALA A 36 -25.10 -2.85 8.05
N LYS A 37 -25.12 -2.21 9.23
CA LYS A 37 -23.92 -1.72 9.91
C LYS A 37 -23.16 -2.84 10.65
N ALA A 38 -23.86 -3.88 11.11
CA ALA A 38 -23.26 -5.02 11.79
C ALA A 38 -22.55 -6.02 10.84
N ARG A 39 -22.81 -5.97 9.53
CA ARG A 39 -22.19 -6.86 8.53
C ARG A 39 -21.63 -6.14 7.30
N LYS A 40 -20.88 -5.04 7.50
CA LYS A 40 -19.96 -4.59 6.45
C LYS A 40 -18.72 -5.48 6.48
N VAL A 41 -18.84 -6.64 5.86
CA VAL A 41 -17.68 -7.40 5.42
C VAL A 41 -16.86 -6.51 4.49
N ASP A 42 -15.57 -6.36 4.78
CA ASP A 42 -14.66 -5.63 3.90
C ASP A 42 -14.64 -6.31 2.52
N VAL A 43 -14.85 -5.54 1.43
CA VAL A 43 -14.88 -6.05 0.05
C VAL A 43 -13.61 -6.87 -0.26
N SER A 44 -12.47 -6.49 0.31
CA SER A 44 -11.22 -7.23 0.16
C SER A 44 -11.23 -8.64 0.78
N VAL A 45 -12.02 -8.85 1.83
CA VAL A 45 -12.23 -10.15 2.48
C VAL A 45 -13.16 -11.02 1.64
N GLN A 46 -14.27 -10.48 1.15
CA GLN A 46 -15.18 -11.23 0.27
C GLN A 46 -14.48 -11.72 -1.00
N GLU A 47 -13.69 -10.85 -1.64
CA GLU A 47 -12.95 -11.22 -2.83
C GLU A 47 -11.81 -12.21 -2.55
N ALA A 48 -11.27 -12.22 -1.32
CA ALA A 48 -10.28 -13.21 -0.90
C ALA A 48 -10.94 -14.59 -0.68
N LEU A 49 -12.12 -14.63 -0.06
CA LEU A 49 -12.88 -15.84 0.22
C LEU A 49 -13.54 -16.44 -1.03
N HIS A 50 -14.04 -15.63 -1.97
CA HIS A 50 -14.68 -16.12 -3.21
C HIS A 50 -13.74 -16.95 -4.11
N ARG A 51 -12.42 -16.77 -3.96
CA ARG A 51 -11.41 -17.52 -4.71
C ARG A 51 -10.92 -18.78 -4.00
N GLN A 52 -11.42 -19.01 -2.80
CA GLN A 52 -11.02 -20.14 -1.99
C GLN A 52 -11.68 -21.42 -2.52
N LYS A 53 -10.89 -22.50 -2.56
CA LYS A 53 -11.35 -23.83 -2.92
C LYS A 53 -10.95 -24.81 -1.82
N GLY A 54 -11.91 -25.60 -1.35
CA GLY A 54 -11.73 -26.65 -0.32
C GLY A 54 -12.04 -26.22 1.11
N ASP A 55 -11.98 -27.18 2.02
CA ASP A 55 -12.51 -27.08 3.40
C ASP A 55 -11.54 -26.42 4.39
N GLN A 56 -10.48 -25.78 3.88
CA GLN A 56 -9.41 -25.20 4.68
C GLN A 56 -9.07 -23.79 4.21
N LEU A 57 -8.89 -22.87 5.15
CA LEU A 57 -8.41 -21.51 4.88
C LEU A 57 -6.89 -21.45 4.89
N LYS A 58 -6.30 -21.14 3.74
CA LYS A 58 -4.84 -20.99 3.61
C LYS A 58 -4.44 -19.52 3.76
N VAL A 59 -3.71 -19.23 4.83
CA VAL A 59 -3.15 -17.91 5.12
C VAL A 59 -1.64 -17.97 4.91
N TYR A 60 -1.12 -17.15 4.01
CA TYR A 60 0.31 -17.02 3.73
C TYR A 60 0.90 -15.80 4.44
N VAL A 61 2.06 -15.95 5.09
CA VAL A 61 2.70 -14.93 5.91
C VAL A 61 4.12 -14.65 5.39
N ASN A 62 4.46 -13.38 5.15
CA ASN A 62 5.83 -12.98 4.81
C ASN A 62 6.21 -11.62 5.43
N ALA A 63 7.37 -11.05 5.05
CA ALA A 63 7.84 -9.75 5.54
C ALA A 63 6.86 -8.61 5.22
N ASN A 64 6.18 -8.70 4.08
CA ASN A 64 5.34 -7.66 3.52
C ASN A 64 3.90 -7.72 4.03
N GLY A 65 3.47 -8.81 4.66
CA GLY A 65 2.14 -8.91 5.25
C GLY A 65 1.55 -10.32 5.29
N LEU A 66 0.23 -10.36 5.41
CA LEU A 66 -0.59 -11.57 5.41
C LEU A 66 -1.36 -11.66 4.09
N TYR A 67 -1.52 -12.85 3.57
CA TYR A 67 -2.14 -13.06 2.28
C TYR A 67 -3.13 -14.21 2.32
N ILE A 68 -4.29 -14.03 1.70
CA ILE A 68 -5.26 -15.09 1.42
C ILE A 68 -5.52 -15.05 -0.09
N ASN A 69 -5.32 -16.18 -0.78
CA ASN A 69 -5.48 -16.30 -2.24
C ASN A 69 -4.78 -15.18 -3.06
N GLY A 70 -3.59 -14.77 -2.61
CA GLY A 70 -2.77 -13.75 -3.27
C GLY A 70 -3.16 -12.30 -2.97
N LYS A 71 -4.21 -12.04 -2.18
CA LYS A 71 -4.57 -10.69 -1.73
C LYS A 71 -3.87 -10.35 -0.43
N SER A 72 -3.21 -9.19 -0.39
CA SER A 72 -2.60 -8.67 0.84
C SER A 72 -3.67 -8.15 1.79
N LEU A 73 -3.67 -8.64 3.02
CA LEU A 73 -4.64 -8.35 4.07
C LEU A 73 -3.91 -7.92 5.35
N LYS A 74 -4.56 -7.06 6.12
CA LYS A 74 -4.18 -6.74 7.49
C LYS A 74 -4.62 -7.86 8.43
N THR A 75 -4.00 -7.95 9.61
CA THR A 75 -4.35 -8.96 10.62
C THR A 75 -5.83 -8.99 10.93
N GLN A 76 -6.47 -7.84 11.14
CA GLN A 76 -7.90 -7.79 11.43
C GLN A 76 -8.75 -8.37 10.29
N GLN A 77 -8.40 -8.05 9.04
CA GLN A 77 -9.10 -8.58 7.86
C GLN A 77 -8.92 -10.10 7.71
N VAL A 78 -7.77 -10.66 8.12
CA VAL A 78 -7.57 -12.12 8.17
C VAL A 78 -8.45 -12.75 9.26
N LEU A 79 -8.58 -12.13 10.42
CA LEU A 79 -9.46 -12.63 11.49
C LEU A 79 -10.94 -12.56 11.10
N ASP A 80 -11.33 -11.49 10.40
CA ASP A 80 -12.69 -11.35 9.87
C ASP A 80 -12.93 -12.39 8.76
N ALA A 81 -11.96 -12.65 7.89
CA ALA A 81 -12.02 -13.73 6.90
C ALA A 81 -12.18 -15.11 7.55
N VAL A 82 -11.52 -15.37 8.68
CA VAL A 82 -11.69 -16.63 9.45
C VAL A 82 -13.12 -16.75 9.95
N ARG A 83 -13.64 -15.70 10.60
CA ARG A 83 -15.02 -15.67 11.14
C ARG A 83 -16.07 -15.89 10.05
N GLU A 84 -15.88 -15.26 8.91
CA GLU A 84 -16.83 -15.28 7.80
C GLU A 84 -16.73 -16.51 6.92
N SER A 85 -15.55 -17.12 6.82
CA SER A 85 -15.38 -18.35 6.02
C SER A 85 -16.20 -19.52 6.57
N GLY A 86 -16.52 -19.52 7.88
CA GLY A 86 -17.15 -20.64 8.56
C GLY A 86 -16.28 -21.91 8.62
N LEU A 87 -15.03 -21.84 8.17
CA LEU A 87 -14.13 -23.00 8.09
C LEU A 87 -13.48 -23.25 9.45
N SER A 88 -13.55 -24.50 9.90
CA SER A 88 -12.97 -24.91 11.17
C SER A 88 -11.45 -25.01 11.12
N ASN A 89 -10.87 -25.17 9.92
CA ASN A 89 -9.48 -25.55 9.72
C ASN A 89 -8.72 -24.45 8.96
N VAL A 90 -7.68 -23.90 9.58
CA VAL A 90 -6.83 -22.85 9.00
C VAL A 90 -5.40 -23.37 8.87
N ILE A 91 -4.84 -23.27 7.68
CA ILE A 91 -3.42 -23.53 7.41
C ILE A 91 -2.67 -22.20 7.40
N LEU A 92 -1.74 -22.04 8.33
CA LEU A 92 -0.75 -20.98 8.32
C LEU A 92 0.48 -21.46 7.55
N SER A 93 0.75 -20.85 6.41
CA SER A 93 1.99 -21.00 5.64
C SER A 93 2.83 -19.74 5.80
N ALA A 94 4.12 -19.85 6.09
CA ALA A 94 4.98 -18.69 6.32
C ALA A 94 6.32 -18.80 5.60
N GLU A 95 6.88 -17.66 5.18
CA GLU A 95 8.26 -17.59 4.70
C GLU A 95 9.25 -17.90 5.82
N SER A 96 10.40 -18.49 5.46
CA SER A 96 11.37 -19.08 6.40
C SER A 96 12.00 -18.09 7.39
N TYR A 97 11.95 -16.80 7.09
CA TYR A 97 12.49 -15.74 7.96
C TYR A 97 11.41 -15.14 8.90
N VAL A 98 10.15 -15.58 8.80
CA VAL A 98 9.11 -15.15 9.72
C VAL A 98 9.36 -15.82 11.07
N LEU A 99 9.55 -15.01 12.11
CA LEU A 99 9.82 -15.50 13.46
C LEU A 99 8.71 -16.43 13.94
N PRO A 100 9.04 -17.62 14.50
CA PRO A 100 8.06 -18.55 15.04
C PRO A 100 7.08 -17.88 16.01
N ALA A 101 7.58 -17.07 16.95
CA ALA A 101 6.75 -16.33 17.91
C ALA A 101 5.63 -15.49 17.26
N LYS A 102 5.86 -14.93 16.07
CA LYS A 102 4.85 -14.16 15.33
C LYS A 102 3.75 -15.05 14.75
N LEU A 103 4.12 -16.27 14.33
CA LEU A 103 3.17 -17.29 13.87
C LEU A 103 2.36 -17.87 15.03
N ASP A 104 2.97 -18.03 16.20
CA ASP A 104 2.31 -18.44 17.44
C ASP A 104 1.24 -17.43 17.87
N GLN A 105 1.59 -16.15 17.86
CA GLN A 105 0.67 -15.07 18.16
C GLN A 105 -0.49 -15.02 17.16
N LEU A 106 -0.21 -15.08 15.86
CA LEU A 106 -1.24 -15.09 14.83
C LEU A 106 -2.14 -16.32 14.94
N GLY A 107 -1.58 -17.51 15.17
CA GLY A 107 -2.34 -18.73 15.35
C GLY A 107 -3.27 -18.67 16.58
N THR A 108 -2.79 -18.07 17.68
CA THR A 108 -3.63 -17.83 18.86
C THR A 108 -4.78 -16.88 18.56
N GLN A 109 -4.53 -15.81 17.80
CA GLN A 109 -5.57 -14.87 17.38
C GLN A 109 -6.60 -15.54 16.44
N ILE A 110 -6.15 -16.38 15.52
CA ILE A 110 -7.01 -17.13 14.59
C ILE A 110 -7.90 -18.13 15.34
N ARG A 111 -7.37 -18.83 16.36
CA ARG A 111 -8.19 -19.69 17.23
C ARG A 111 -9.24 -18.88 17.99
N LYS A 112 -8.85 -17.73 18.56
CA LYS A 112 -9.80 -16.81 19.22
C LYS A 112 -10.86 -16.25 18.25
N ALA A 113 -10.56 -16.21 16.96
CA ALA A 113 -11.50 -15.78 15.92
C ALA A 113 -12.47 -16.90 15.46
N GLY A 114 -12.33 -18.14 15.95
CA GLY A 114 -13.30 -19.22 15.70
C GLY A 114 -12.74 -20.44 14.96
N ALA A 115 -11.47 -20.45 14.56
CA ALA A 115 -10.85 -21.64 13.98
C ALA A 115 -10.66 -22.73 15.06
N LYS A 116 -11.16 -23.94 14.80
CA LYS A 116 -10.99 -25.10 15.69
C LYS A 116 -9.58 -25.69 15.57
N GLU A 117 -9.07 -25.75 14.35
CA GLU A 117 -7.75 -26.29 14.04
C GLU A 117 -6.91 -25.25 13.31
N VAL A 118 -5.70 -25.01 13.82
CA VAL A 118 -4.72 -24.15 13.17
C VAL A 118 -3.45 -24.95 12.94
N THR A 119 -3.27 -25.39 11.70
CA THR A 119 -2.11 -26.17 11.28
C THR A 119 -1.03 -25.24 10.76
N ARG A 120 0.19 -25.40 11.24
CA ARG A 120 1.35 -24.75 10.64
C ARG A 120 1.83 -25.63 9.49
N ALA A 121 1.55 -25.21 8.26
CA ALA A 121 2.31 -25.71 7.15
C ALA A 121 3.65 -24.99 7.20
N THR A 122 4.67 -25.66 7.74
CA THR A 122 6.05 -25.26 7.46
C THR A 122 6.16 -25.26 5.94
N VAL A 123 6.25 -24.08 5.34
CA VAL A 123 6.73 -23.99 3.96
C VAL A 123 8.08 -24.68 4.03
N LYS A 124 8.18 -25.88 3.44
CA LYS A 124 9.47 -26.57 3.23
C LYS A 124 10.45 -25.47 2.94
N LYS A 125 11.56 -25.37 3.69
CA LYS A 125 12.68 -24.47 3.35
C LYS A 125 12.71 -24.46 1.83
N ARG A 126 12.27 -23.37 1.19
CA ARG A 126 12.76 -23.09 -0.16
C ARG A 126 14.23 -23.05 0.14
N ASP A 127 14.95 -24.10 -0.26
CA ASP A 127 16.35 -24.21 0.03
C ASP A 127 16.95 -23.02 -0.70
N TYR A 128 17.06 -21.90 -0.01
CA TYR A 128 17.49 -20.63 -0.59
C TYR A 128 18.90 -20.82 -1.14
N LYS A 129 19.65 -21.75 -0.54
CA LYS A 129 20.88 -22.32 -1.07
C LYS A 129 20.64 -23.03 -2.41
N ALA A 130 19.69 -23.97 -2.52
CA ALA A 130 19.38 -24.65 -3.77
C ALA A 130 18.77 -23.74 -4.85
N GLU A 131 17.98 -22.72 -4.51
CA GLU A 131 17.46 -21.73 -5.47
C GLU A 131 18.55 -20.76 -5.92
N LYS A 132 19.42 -20.29 -5.00
CA LYS A 132 20.62 -19.55 -5.37
C LYS A 132 21.53 -20.38 -6.25
N GLU A 133 21.74 -21.64 -5.89
CA GLU A 133 22.57 -22.56 -6.66
C GLU A 133 21.93 -22.88 -8.02
N ALA A 134 20.61 -23.05 -8.11
CA ALA A 134 19.89 -23.19 -9.37
C ALA A 134 19.97 -21.92 -10.21
N LYS A 135 19.88 -20.73 -9.60
CA LYS A 135 20.10 -19.44 -10.27
C LYS A 135 21.53 -19.34 -10.81
N MET A 136 22.54 -19.73 -10.01
CA MET A 136 23.95 -19.74 -10.41
C MET A 136 24.20 -20.74 -11.54
N ARG A 137 23.75 -22.00 -11.40
CA ARG A 137 23.80 -23.02 -12.45
C ARG A 137 23.14 -22.54 -13.73
N LEU A 138 21.98 -21.88 -13.63
CA LEU A 138 21.30 -21.31 -14.79
C LEU A 138 22.12 -20.19 -15.44
N LEU A 139 22.72 -19.31 -14.64
CA LEU A 139 23.57 -18.22 -15.15
C LEU A 139 24.81 -18.77 -15.85
N VAL A 140 25.49 -19.77 -15.26
CA VAL A 140 26.64 -20.47 -15.84
C VAL A 140 26.22 -21.19 -17.13
N SER A 141 25.12 -21.94 -17.13
CA SER A 141 24.64 -22.67 -18.33
C SER A 141 24.26 -21.76 -19.51
N ARG A 142 23.94 -20.49 -19.23
CA ARG A 142 23.53 -19.50 -20.24
C ARG A 142 24.66 -18.56 -20.63
N GLN A 143 25.82 -18.64 -19.99
CA GLN A 143 27.03 -17.98 -20.46
C GLN A 143 27.40 -18.63 -21.79
N LYS A 144 27.28 -17.84 -22.85
CA LYS A 144 27.80 -18.17 -24.16
C LYS A 144 29.03 -17.28 -24.34
N ASN A 145 30.18 -17.89 -24.61
CA ASN A 145 31.51 -17.27 -24.80
C ASN A 145 32.34 -17.08 -23.52
N ASP A 146 33.65 -16.93 -23.70
CA ASP A 146 34.67 -16.74 -22.65
C ASP A 146 34.66 -15.34 -22.01
N GLN A 147 33.55 -14.60 -22.13
CA GLN A 147 33.42 -13.23 -21.66
C GLN A 147 32.19 -13.04 -20.79
N LEU A 148 32.41 -12.65 -19.53
CA LEU A 148 31.35 -12.26 -18.61
C LEU A 148 30.74 -10.91 -19.02
N LYS A 149 29.45 -10.87 -19.36
CA LYS A 149 28.75 -9.60 -19.63
C LYS A 149 27.90 -9.18 -18.44
N VAL A 150 28.31 -8.10 -17.77
CA VAL A 150 27.58 -7.48 -16.66
C VAL A 150 26.92 -6.21 -17.14
N TYR A 151 25.62 -6.08 -16.88
CA TYR A 151 24.86 -4.88 -17.17
C TYR A 151 24.52 -4.13 -15.89
N LEU A 152 24.84 -2.84 -15.83
CA LEU A 152 24.59 -1.96 -14.69
C LEU A 152 23.59 -0.87 -15.06
N ASN A 153 22.61 -0.67 -14.18
CA ASN A 153 21.74 0.50 -14.20
C ASN A 153 21.60 1.10 -12.79
N GLY A 154 20.79 2.15 -12.66
CA GLY A 154 20.57 2.81 -11.36
C GLY A 154 20.02 1.91 -10.25
N ARG A 155 19.45 0.75 -10.60
CA ARG A 155 18.85 -0.18 -9.62
C ARG A 155 19.82 -1.26 -9.18
N ALA A 156 20.44 -2.00 -10.11
CA ALA A 156 21.25 -3.16 -9.79
C ALA A 156 22.22 -3.57 -10.92
N ALA A 157 23.04 -4.58 -10.64
CA ALA A 157 23.80 -5.33 -11.63
C ALA A 157 22.99 -6.52 -12.14
N TYR A 158 23.14 -6.84 -13.42
CA TYR A 158 22.43 -7.93 -14.09
C TYR A 158 23.36 -8.75 -14.96
N ILE A 159 23.18 -10.06 -14.95
CA ILE A 159 23.79 -11.01 -15.89
C ILE A 159 22.65 -11.85 -16.48
N ASN A 160 22.59 -11.97 -17.82
CA ASN A 160 21.55 -12.74 -18.51
C ASN A 160 20.11 -12.43 -18.05
N GLY A 161 19.84 -11.15 -17.74
CA GLY A 161 18.53 -10.66 -17.30
C GLY A 161 18.18 -10.95 -15.83
N LYS A 162 19.10 -11.52 -15.03
CA LYS A 162 18.91 -11.74 -13.59
C LYS A 162 19.72 -10.75 -12.79
N THR A 163 19.12 -10.22 -11.73
CA THR A 163 19.81 -9.37 -10.76
C THR A 163 20.90 -10.15 -10.04
N VAL A 164 22.09 -9.58 -9.92
CA VAL A 164 23.25 -10.18 -9.24
C VAL A 164 23.91 -9.21 -8.26
N SER A 165 24.47 -9.72 -7.17
CA SER A 165 25.37 -8.97 -6.27
C SER A 165 26.83 -9.11 -6.67
N ALA A 166 27.71 -8.27 -6.10
CA ALA A 166 29.16 -8.38 -6.25
C ALA A 166 29.69 -9.77 -5.86
N ASP A 167 29.21 -10.33 -4.74
CA ASP A 167 29.58 -11.69 -4.31
C ASP A 167 29.12 -12.78 -5.29
N GLU A 168 27.91 -12.63 -5.84
CA GLU A 168 27.38 -13.56 -6.85
C GLU A 168 28.21 -13.49 -8.15
N ILE A 169 28.67 -12.30 -8.53
CA ILE A 169 29.59 -12.11 -9.68
C ILE A 169 30.91 -12.83 -9.43
N ALA A 170 31.52 -12.61 -8.26
CA ALA A 170 32.79 -13.24 -7.92
C ALA A 170 32.70 -14.77 -7.89
N ARG A 171 31.59 -15.31 -7.36
CA ARG A 171 31.31 -16.74 -7.38
C ARG A 171 31.13 -17.27 -8.80
N LEU A 172 30.42 -16.54 -9.65
CA LEU A 172 30.21 -16.94 -11.05
C LEU A 172 31.55 -17.07 -11.77
N ILE A 173 32.43 -16.07 -11.65
CA ILE A 173 33.76 -16.08 -12.28
C ILE A 173 34.57 -17.32 -11.87
N LYS A 174 34.58 -17.65 -10.57
CA LYS A 174 35.26 -18.85 -10.05
C LYS A 174 34.67 -20.15 -10.62
N GLU A 175 33.35 -20.23 -10.75
CA GLU A 175 32.66 -21.44 -11.25
C GLU A 175 32.73 -21.58 -12.79
N SER A 176 32.88 -20.48 -13.54
CA SER A 176 32.85 -20.48 -15.01
C SER A 176 34.22 -20.30 -15.69
N GLN A 177 35.32 -20.18 -14.93
CA GLN A 177 36.70 -20.03 -15.47
C GLN A 177 36.86 -18.95 -16.56
N LEU A 178 36.06 -17.88 -16.47
CA LEU A 178 36.08 -16.82 -17.48
C LEU A 178 37.35 -15.99 -17.36
N LYS A 179 37.92 -15.60 -18.50
CA LYS A 179 39.17 -14.82 -18.56
C LYS A 179 38.95 -13.33 -18.83
N ASN A 180 37.78 -12.98 -19.37
CA ASN A 180 37.44 -11.62 -19.77
C ASN A 180 36.09 -11.20 -19.18
N ALA A 181 35.93 -9.90 -18.92
CA ALA A 181 34.64 -9.33 -18.53
C ALA A 181 34.35 -8.03 -19.28
N GLU A 182 33.07 -7.79 -19.54
CA GLU A 182 32.53 -6.55 -20.08
C GLU A 182 31.48 -6.00 -19.12
N VAL A 183 31.75 -4.81 -18.59
CA VAL A 183 30.82 -4.05 -17.74
C VAL A 183 30.17 -2.97 -18.60
N ARG A 184 28.92 -3.18 -18.95
CA ARG A 184 28.08 -2.22 -19.66
C ARG A 184 27.24 -1.45 -18.65
N PHE A 185 27.32 -0.12 -18.64
CA PHE A 185 26.59 0.70 -17.66
C PHE A 185 25.80 1.82 -18.33
N GLU A 186 24.62 2.14 -17.80
CA GLU A 186 23.87 3.32 -18.25
C GLU A 186 24.62 4.61 -17.87
N SER A 187 24.53 5.65 -18.69
CA SER A 187 25.32 6.89 -18.54
C SER A 187 25.11 7.64 -17.21
N TYR A 188 24.01 7.38 -16.51
CA TYR A 188 23.66 7.99 -15.22
C TYR A 188 24.04 7.13 -14.01
N VAL A 189 24.66 5.95 -14.21
CA VAL A 189 25.16 5.14 -13.11
C VAL A 189 26.36 5.85 -12.46
N ALA A 190 26.35 5.94 -11.13
CA ALA A 190 27.46 6.52 -10.38
C ALA A 190 28.76 5.76 -10.65
N GLN A 191 29.86 6.47 -10.87
CA GLN A 191 31.17 5.88 -11.19
C GLN A 191 31.66 4.94 -10.07
N ASP A 192 31.41 5.30 -8.80
CA ASP A 192 31.78 4.47 -7.65
C ASP A 192 31.14 3.07 -7.71
N ARG A 193 29.91 2.98 -8.21
CA ARG A 193 29.22 1.69 -8.39
C ARG A 193 29.79 0.87 -9.53
N VAL A 194 30.26 1.53 -10.59
CA VAL A 194 30.97 0.86 -11.68
C VAL A 194 32.30 0.32 -11.16
N ALA A 195 33.01 1.09 -10.34
CA ALA A 195 34.26 0.70 -9.70
C ALA A 195 34.06 -0.48 -8.73
N GLU A 196 33.03 -0.47 -7.88
CA GLU A 196 32.71 -1.58 -6.96
C GLU A 196 32.59 -2.93 -7.71
N ILE A 197 31.91 -2.92 -8.85
CA ILE A 197 31.69 -4.11 -9.67
C ILE A 197 32.97 -4.52 -10.41
N GLU A 198 33.73 -3.54 -10.91
CA GLU A 198 35.04 -3.79 -11.52
C GLU A 198 36.00 -4.45 -10.51
N ASP A 199 36.05 -3.94 -9.28
CA ASP A 199 36.89 -4.48 -8.21
C ASP A 199 36.47 -5.90 -7.82
N ALA A 200 35.17 -6.17 -7.77
CA ALA A 200 34.66 -7.52 -7.51
C ALA A 200 35.08 -8.51 -8.61
N ILE A 201 35.06 -8.08 -9.88
CA ILE A 201 35.47 -8.90 -11.03
C ILE A 201 36.99 -9.16 -11.00
N LYS A 202 37.79 -8.12 -10.74
CA LYS A 202 39.25 -8.25 -10.65
C LYS A 202 39.68 -9.14 -9.48
N LYS A 203 39.10 -8.95 -8.30
CA LYS A 203 39.33 -9.80 -7.12
C LYS A 203 38.95 -11.27 -7.36
N ALA A 204 38.04 -11.53 -8.29
CA ALA A 204 37.62 -12.88 -8.64
C ALA A 204 38.53 -13.57 -9.67
N GLY A 205 39.52 -12.87 -10.25
CA GLY A 205 40.55 -13.44 -11.12
C GLY A 205 40.48 -13.02 -12.59
N ILE A 206 39.61 -12.08 -12.97
CA ILE A 206 39.60 -11.52 -14.33
C ILE A 206 40.42 -10.23 -14.36
N GLU A 207 41.57 -10.25 -15.02
CA GLU A 207 42.45 -9.09 -15.13
C GLU A 207 41.95 -8.07 -16.15
N THR A 208 41.32 -8.54 -17.23
CA THR A 208 40.85 -7.68 -18.33
C THR A 208 39.36 -7.39 -18.22
N VAL A 209 39.02 -6.15 -17.85
CA VAL A 209 37.65 -5.65 -17.76
C VAL A 209 37.43 -4.53 -18.75
N THR A 210 36.60 -4.76 -19.77
CA THR A 210 36.15 -3.72 -20.70
C THR A 210 34.97 -2.97 -20.11
N LYS A 211 35.02 -1.63 -20.09
CA LYS A 211 33.94 -0.78 -19.60
C LYS A 211 33.27 -0.05 -20.77
N THR A 212 31.94 -0.18 -20.88
CA THR A 212 31.18 0.46 -21.96
C THR A 212 30.03 1.28 -21.38
N SER A 213 30.11 2.59 -21.55
CA SER A 213 28.97 3.48 -21.26
C SER A 213 27.94 3.34 -22.37
N ILE A 214 26.73 2.92 -22.00
CA ILE A 214 25.58 2.92 -22.90
C ILE A 214 24.95 4.30 -22.79
N LYS A 215 25.30 5.16 -23.75
CA LYS A 215 24.50 6.35 -24.06
C LYS A 215 23.24 5.87 -24.76
N ARG A 216 22.12 5.81 -24.03
CA ARG A 216 20.82 5.67 -24.67
C ARG A 216 20.49 6.99 -25.37
N ASP A 217 20.21 6.93 -26.67
CA ASP A 217 19.65 8.09 -27.37
C ASP A 217 18.29 8.41 -26.72
N PRO A 218 18.12 9.62 -26.12
CA PRO A 218 16.87 10.00 -25.48
C PRO A 218 15.66 9.86 -26.42
N LYS A 219 15.87 10.04 -27.73
CA LYS A 219 14.81 9.85 -28.74
C LYS A 219 14.40 8.39 -28.85
N GLN A 220 15.36 7.46 -28.94
CA GLN A 220 15.07 6.02 -29.00
C GLN A 220 14.45 5.49 -27.71
N GLU A 221 14.84 6.01 -26.54
CA GLU A 221 14.24 5.61 -25.27
C GLU A 221 12.79 6.10 -25.15
N ARG A 222 12.54 7.35 -25.56
CA ARG A 222 11.17 7.88 -25.66
C ARG A 222 10.33 7.04 -26.61
N GLU A 223 10.85 6.74 -27.80
CA GLU A 223 10.16 5.92 -28.82
C GLU A 223 9.85 4.50 -28.31
N SER A 224 10.83 3.83 -27.71
CA SER A 224 10.63 2.50 -27.11
C SER A 224 9.56 2.52 -26.01
N LYS A 225 9.54 3.59 -25.20
CA LYS A 225 8.56 3.78 -24.14
C LYS A 225 7.15 4.01 -24.70
N LEU A 226 7.00 4.80 -25.76
CA LEU A 226 5.73 4.99 -26.46
C LEU A 226 5.20 3.67 -27.03
N LEU A 227 6.05 2.91 -27.74
CA LEU A 227 5.71 1.60 -28.29
C LEU A 227 5.31 0.59 -27.19
N GLN A 228 6.01 0.59 -26.05
CA GLN A 228 5.62 -0.25 -24.91
C GLN A 228 4.24 0.11 -24.35
N ILE A 229 3.88 1.39 -24.34
CA ILE A 229 2.57 1.84 -23.87
C ILE A 229 1.48 1.39 -24.85
N LEU A 230 1.70 1.56 -26.15
CA LEU A 230 0.78 1.14 -27.21
C LEU A 230 0.61 -0.39 -27.23
N HIS A 231 1.68 -1.17 -27.14
CA HIS A 231 1.59 -2.64 -27.12
C HIS A 231 0.88 -3.18 -25.86
N ARG A 232 0.90 -2.44 -24.76
CA ARG A 232 0.17 -2.82 -23.52
C ARG A 232 -1.30 -2.41 -23.55
N GLN A 233 -1.69 -1.58 -24.52
CA GLN A 233 -3.07 -1.18 -24.71
C GLN A 233 -3.87 -2.38 -25.20
N ARG A 234 -4.77 -2.89 -24.36
CA ARG A 234 -5.64 -4.04 -24.66
C ARG A 234 -7.12 -3.65 -24.80
N SER A 235 -7.44 -2.39 -24.58
CA SER A 235 -8.80 -1.85 -24.66
C SER A 235 -8.87 -0.87 -25.83
N ASP A 236 -10.06 -0.82 -26.39
CA ASP A 236 -10.64 0.22 -27.24
C ASP A 236 -10.62 1.64 -26.65
N GLN A 237 -10.22 1.82 -25.39
CA GLN A 237 -10.18 3.12 -24.71
C GLN A 237 -8.82 3.39 -24.08
N ILE A 238 -8.28 4.59 -24.28
CA ILE A 238 -7.06 5.01 -23.58
C ILE A 238 -7.42 5.45 -22.15
N LYS A 239 -6.78 4.81 -21.16
CA LYS A 239 -6.91 5.19 -19.75
C LYS A 239 -5.70 6.02 -19.30
N ILE A 240 -5.96 7.28 -18.96
CA ILE A 240 -4.96 8.23 -18.48
C ILE A 240 -5.17 8.46 -16.99
N HIS A 241 -4.16 8.16 -16.18
CA HIS A 241 -4.19 8.38 -14.74
C HIS A 241 -3.37 9.61 -14.36
N VAL A 242 -3.99 10.61 -13.74
CA VAL A 242 -3.30 11.81 -13.25
C VAL A 242 -3.13 11.74 -11.74
N LYS A 243 -1.90 11.81 -11.25
CA LYS A 243 -1.56 11.78 -9.82
C LYS A 243 -0.54 12.87 -9.50
N LYS A 244 -0.90 13.82 -8.63
CA LYS A 244 -0.12 15.05 -8.40
C LYS A 244 0.11 15.77 -9.73
N LYS A 245 1.37 16.00 -10.10
CA LYS A 245 1.79 16.60 -11.38
C LYS A 245 2.19 15.56 -12.43
N ALA A 246 2.06 14.26 -12.15
CA ALA A 246 2.50 13.19 -13.02
C ALA A 246 1.30 12.55 -13.76
N ILE A 247 1.51 12.26 -15.04
CA ILE A 247 0.53 11.63 -15.93
C ILE A 247 1.00 10.20 -16.19
N TYR A 248 0.09 9.24 -16.15
CA TYR A 248 0.39 7.83 -16.38
C TYR A 248 -0.55 7.21 -17.40
N ILE A 249 -0.02 6.45 -18.36
CA ILE A 249 -0.79 5.63 -19.30
C ILE A 249 -0.25 4.21 -19.23
N ASN A 250 -1.12 3.21 -19.07
CA ASN A 250 -0.74 1.80 -18.89
C ASN A 250 0.37 1.58 -17.84
N GLY A 251 0.32 2.35 -16.75
CA GLY A 251 1.26 2.29 -15.62
C GLY A 251 2.63 2.95 -15.87
N LYS A 252 2.84 3.63 -16.99
CA LYS A 252 4.08 4.35 -17.32
C LYS A 252 3.88 5.85 -17.18
N SER A 253 4.80 6.53 -16.49
CA SER A 253 4.80 7.99 -16.38
C SER A 253 5.11 8.62 -17.75
N VAL A 254 4.34 9.60 -18.18
CA VAL A 254 4.47 10.28 -19.48
C VAL A 254 4.35 11.80 -19.32
N GLY A 255 4.89 12.56 -20.28
CA GLY A 255 4.65 13.99 -20.36
C GLY A 255 3.40 14.32 -21.18
N THR A 256 2.90 15.55 -21.09
CA THR A 256 1.72 16.00 -21.86
C THR A 256 1.93 15.87 -23.38
N LYS A 257 3.16 16.11 -23.88
CA LYS A 257 3.50 15.90 -25.30
C LYS A 257 3.38 14.43 -25.72
N ASP A 258 3.73 13.51 -24.85
CA ASP A 258 3.62 12.07 -25.11
C ASP A 258 2.15 11.62 -25.14
N VAL A 259 1.26 12.30 -24.40
CA VAL A 259 -0.18 11.99 -24.41
C VAL A 259 -0.77 12.19 -25.80
N THR A 260 -0.52 13.34 -26.42
CA THR A 260 -0.96 13.65 -27.80
C THR A 260 -0.49 12.56 -28.76
N GLU A 261 0.80 12.23 -28.73
CA GLU A 261 1.41 11.26 -29.64
C GLU A 261 0.91 9.83 -29.42
N ILE A 262 0.62 9.43 -28.18
CA ILE A 262 0.02 8.13 -27.88
C ILE A 262 -1.39 8.04 -28.46
N ILE A 263 -2.19 9.11 -28.34
CA ILE A 263 -3.57 9.13 -28.85
C ILE A 263 -3.56 9.06 -30.38
N GLU A 264 -2.77 9.92 -31.04
CA GLU A 264 -2.61 9.93 -32.49
C GLU A 264 -2.19 8.55 -33.03
N ARG A 265 -1.17 7.93 -32.43
CA ARG A 265 -0.67 6.62 -32.87
C ARG A 265 -1.60 5.46 -32.54
N SER A 266 -2.45 5.61 -31.53
CA SER A 266 -3.40 4.56 -31.16
C SER A 266 -4.62 4.50 -32.07
N GLY A 267 -4.99 5.62 -32.69
CA GLY A 267 -6.25 5.76 -33.43
C GLY A 267 -7.52 5.62 -32.58
N LEU A 268 -7.42 5.65 -31.25
CA LEU A 268 -8.56 5.47 -30.35
C LEU A 268 -9.29 6.80 -30.12
N GLU A 269 -10.60 6.79 -30.32
CA GLU A 269 -11.47 7.97 -30.22
C GLU A 269 -12.03 8.20 -28.81
N GLN A 270 -11.86 7.23 -27.90
CA GLN A 270 -12.35 7.31 -26.53
C GLN A 270 -11.22 7.37 -25.52
N VAL A 271 -11.25 8.40 -24.67
CA VAL A 271 -10.24 8.62 -23.63
C VAL A 271 -10.90 8.76 -22.26
N ILE A 272 -10.44 7.96 -21.30
CA ILE A 272 -10.85 8.06 -19.90
C ILE A 272 -9.73 8.69 -19.09
N ILE A 273 -10.00 9.83 -18.46
CA ILE A 273 -9.11 10.45 -17.48
C ILE A 273 -9.54 10.04 -16.08
N THR A 274 -8.67 9.31 -15.39
CA THR A 274 -8.82 8.95 -13.98
C THR A 274 -7.92 9.81 -13.11
N THR A 275 -8.50 10.50 -12.11
CA THR A 275 -7.71 11.31 -11.18
C THR A 275 -7.47 10.57 -9.87
N GLY A 276 -6.23 10.59 -9.38
CA GLY A 276 -5.88 10.07 -8.05
C GLY A 276 -6.23 11.05 -6.92
N PRO A 277 -6.12 10.65 -5.65
CA PRO A 277 -6.62 11.43 -4.50
C PRO A 277 -5.90 12.76 -4.22
N PHE A 278 -4.83 13.06 -4.96
CA PHE A 278 -4.03 14.28 -4.85
C PHE A 278 -3.63 14.80 -6.23
N PHE A 279 -4.56 14.87 -7.18
CA PHE A 279 -4.27 15.35 -8.54
C PHE A 279 -4.14 16.88 -8.60
N ASN A 280 -3.33 17.37 -9.53
CA ASN A 280 -3.27 18.80 -9.88
C ASN A 280 -4.31 19.10 -10.97
N ALA A 281 -5.19 20.07 -10.73
CA ALA A 281 -6.28 20.41 -11.64
C ALA A 281 -5.79 21.02 -12.96
N ASP A 282 -4.70 21.79 -12.92
CA ASP A 282 -4.10 22.38 -14.13
C ASP A 282 -3.49 21.29 -15.01
N THR A 283 -2.82 20.29 -14.41
CA THR A 283 -2.33 19.12 -15.16
C THR A 283 -3.46 18.36 -15.84
N VAL A 284 -4.64 18.27 -15.22
CA VAL A 284 -5.82 17.66 -15.86
C VAL A 284 -6.31 18.52 -17.03
N LYS A 285 -6.38 19.85 -16.86
CA LYS A 285 -6.73 20.76 -17.96
C LYS A 285 -5.74 20.68 -19.13
N ASP A 286 -4.43 20.60 -18.85
CA ASP A 286 -3.39 20.47 -19.87
C ASP A 286 -3.54 19.16 -20.65
N VAL A 287 -3.82 18.06 -19.94
CA VAL A 287 -4.10 16.76 -20.56
C VAL A 287 -5.36 16.81 -21.42
N GLU A 288 -6.44 17.44 -20.94
CA GLU A 288 -7.67 17.62 -21.71
C GLU A 288 -7.47 18.46 -22.97
N ALA A 289 -6.72 19.56 -22.85
CA ALA A 289 -6.37 20.39 -24.00
C ALA A 289 -5.53 19.60 -25.01
N ALA A 290 -4.59 18.79 -24.53
CA ALA A 290 -3.76 17.94 -25.37
C ALA A 290 -4.57 16.85 -26.10
N ILE A 291 -5.58 16.26 -25.46
CA ILE A 291 -6.50 15.27 -26.07
C ILE A 291 -7.38 15.95 -27.12
N ARG A 292 -8.00 17.08 -26.77
CA ARG A 292 -8.88 17.83 -27.70
C ARG A 292 -8.14 18.33 -28.93
N LYS A 293 -6.86 18.68 -28.79
CA LYS A 293 -6.00 19.08 -29.91
C LYS A 293 -5.85 17.98 -30.97
N VAL A 294 -5.96 16.71 -30.57
CA VAL A 294 -5.90 15.54 -31.48
C VAL A 294 -7.27 15.25 -32.12
N GLY A 295 -8.32 16.02 -31.78
CA GLY A 295 -9.67 15.83 -32.31
C GLY A 295 -10.53 14.84 -31.51
N VAL A 296 -10.02 14.30 -30.40
CA VAL A 296 -10.80 13.43 -29.52
C VAL A 296 -11.73 14.27 -28.65
N ASN A 297 -13.03 14.10 -28.86
CA ASN A 297 -14.08 14.84 -28.14
C ASN A 297 -14.75 14.00 -27.04
N ASP A 298 -14.74 12.67 -27.14
CA ASP A 298 -15.30 11.77 -26.13
C ASP A 298 -14.30 11.54 -24.99
N ILE A 299 -14.32 12.47 -24.03
CA ILE A 299 -13.47 12.45 -22.84
C ILE A 299 -14.33 12.17 -21.61
N GLN A 300 -14.18 10.97 -21.04
CA GLN A 300 -14.81 10.61 -19.78
C GLN A 300 -13.89 10.92 -18.61
N LYS A 301 -14.43 11.52 -17.55
CA LYS A 301 -13.69 11.84 -16.33
C LYS A 301 -14.20 11.01 -15.18
N SER A 302 -13.36 10.15 -14.63
CA SER A 302 -13.67 9.35 -13.44
C SER A 302 -12.77 9.78 -12.28
N ALA A 303 -13.34 10.43 -11.27
CA ALA A 303 -12.61 10.75 -10.06
C ALA A 303 -12.53 9.52 -9.15
N SER A 304 -11.32 9.16 -8.71
CA SER A 304 -11.19 8.24 -7.56
C SER A 304 -11.81 8.93 -6.34
N LYS A 305 -12.57 8.21 -5.50
CA LYS A 305 -13.15 8.75 -4.25
C LYS A 305 -12.12 9.65 -3.55
N LYS A 306 -12.48 10.92 -3.32
CA LYS A 306 -11.64 11.90 -2.62
C LYS A 306 -11.22 11.26 -1.28
N VAL A 307 -9.93 11.29 -0.94
CA VAL A 307 -9.43 10.92 0.41
C VAL A 307 -9.68 12.05 1.42
N ALA A 308 -9.92 13.28 0.94
CA ALA A 308 -10.28 14.42 1.76
C ALA A 308 -11.52 14.21 2.66
N PRO A 309 -12.69 13.72 2.18
CA PRO A 309 -13.84 13.46 3.03
C PRO A 309 -13.57 12.40 4.10
N ASP A 310 -12.69 11.42 3.86
CA ASP A 310 -12.34 10.41 4.86
C ASP A 310 -11.43 10.99 5.96
N ASN A 311 -10.48 11.86 5.59
CA ASN A 311 -9.64 12.57 6.57
C ASN A 311 -10.45 13.58 7.38
N ASP A 312 -11.36 14.32 6.75
CA ASP A 312 -12.27 15.25 7.44
C ASP A 312 -13.25 14.51 8.35
N ALA A 313 -13.81 13.39 7.89
CA ALA A 313 -14.66 12.53 8.70
C ALA A 313 -13.89 11.94 9.88
N LYS A 314 -12.64 11.54 9.69
CA LYS A 314 -11.77 11.03 10.74
C LYS A 314 -11.38 12.11 11.75
N LEU A 315 -11.08 13.33 11.31
CA LEU A 315 -10.82 14.47 12.20
C LEU A 315 -12.08 14.84 13.00
N ARG A 316 -13.25 14.89 12.36
CA ARG A 316 -14.54 15.09 13.04
C ARG A 316 -14.83 13.97 14.03
N GLU A 317 -14.54 12.72 13.68
CA GLU A 317 -14.71 11.58 14.57
C GLU A 317 -13.76 11.66 15.79
N ILE A 318 -12.52 12.09 15.60
CA ILE A 318 -11.55 12.29 16.69
C ILE A 318 -12.03 13.38 17.65
N LEU A 319 -12.50 14.51 17.11
CA LEU A 319 -13.06 15.62 17.90
C LEU A 319 -14.37 15.23 18.60
N PHE A 320 -15.24 14.47 17.93
CA PHE A 320 -16.49 13.99 18.52
C PHE A 320 -16.26 12.98 19.65
N ARG A 321 -15.21 12.16 19.55
CA ARG A 321 -14.82 11.20 20.60
C ARG A 321 -14.02 11.83 21.74
N GLN A 322 -13.61 13.09 21.60
CA GLN A 322 -12.91 13.82 22.65
C GLN A 322 -13.84 13.98 23.85
N LYS A 323 -13.41 13.49 25.01
CA LYS A 323 -14.12 13.63 26.28
C LYS A 323 -13.16 14.21 27.32
N GLY A 324 -13.57 15.28 27.98
CA GLY A 324 -12.77 16.01 28.97
C GLY A 324 -11.83 17.05 28.35
N ASP A 325 -11.11 17.75 29.22
CA ASP A 325 -10.40 19.00 28.90
C ASP A 325 -8.94 18.78 28.46
N GLU A 326 -8.55 17.52 28.22
CA GLU A 326 -7.18 17.14 27.89
C GLU A 326 -7.13 16.26 26.63
N LEU A 327 -6.26 16.61 25.67
CA LEU A 327 -6.04 15.83 24.46
C LEU A 327 -5.25 14.55 24.77
N LYS A 328 -5.85 13.37 24.54
CA LYS A 328 -5.18 12.08 24.80
C LYS A 328 -4.45 11.59 23.56
N VAL A 329 -3.12 11.58 23.63
CA VAL A 329 -2.22 11.15 22.56
C VAL A 329 -1.54 9.85 22.99
N TYR A 330 -1.58 8.83 22.14
CA TYR A 330 -0.87 7.58 22.35
C TYR A 330 0.19 7.38 21.25
N VAL A 331 1.44 7.18 21.65
CA VAL A 331 2.59 7.00 20.76
C VAL A 331 3.02 5.54 20.80
N SER A 332 3.19 4.93 19.64
CA SER A 332 3.67 3.56 19.51
C SER A 332 4.71 3.45 18.39
N SER A 333 5.46 2.35 18.34
CA SER A 333 6.36 2.05 17.21
C SER A 333 5.64 1.97 15.86
N ARG A 334 4.31 1.76 15.85
CA ARG A 334 3.46 1.70 14.66
C ARG A 334 2.87 3.05 14.26
N GLY A 335 3.08 4.09 15.06
CA GLY A 335 2.63 5.45 14.80
C GLY A 335 1.87 6.08 15.95
N LEU A 336 1.23 7.22 15.63
CA LEU A 336 0.53 8.10 16.57
C LEU A 336 -0.96 7.84 16.56
N HIS A 337 -1.59 7.91 17.73
CA HIS A 337 -3.02 7.75 17.90
C HIS A 337 -3.59 8.87 18.77
N VAL A 338 -4.76 9.39 18.42
CA VAL A 338 -5.53 10.30 19.27
C VAL A 338 -6.94 9.76 19.41
N ASN A 339 -7.44 9.64 20.63
CA ASN A 339 -8.74 9.03 20.94
C ASN A 339 -8.97 7.68 20.23
N GLY A 340 -7.92 6.85 20.16
CA GLY A 340 -7.94 5.51 19.56
C GLY A 340 -7.84 5.48 18.03
N LYS A 341 -7.71 6.61 17.33
CA LYS A 341 -7.56 6.67 15.88
C LYS A 341 -6.12 6.99 15.50
N SER A 342 -5.56 6.17 14.61
CA SER A 342 -4.20 6.41 14.07
C SER A 342 -4.19 7.71 13.27
N ILE A 343 -3.21 8.58 13.49
CA ILE A 343 -3.06 9.86 12.79
C ILE A 343 -1.62 10.07 12.36
N SER A 344 -1.41 10.96 11.39
CA SER A 344 -0.06 11.41 11.05
C SER A 344 0.37 12.52 12.01
N THR A 345 1.68 12.70 12.18
CA THR A 345 2.25 13.81 12.96
C THR A 345 1.81 15.18 12.43
N ALA A 346 1.61 15.30 11.11
CA ALA A 346 1.12 16.52 10.47
C ALA A 346 -0.35 16.85 10.81
N ASP A 347 -1.16 15.85 11.16
CA ASP A 347 -2.57 16.03 11.51
C ASP A 347 -2.76 16.41 12.99
N ILE A 348 -1.75 16.15 13.85
CA ILE A 348 -1.77 16.54 15.28
C ILE A 348 -1.98 18.05 15.42
N ALA A 349 -1.23 18.85 14.66
CA ALA A 349 -1.32 20.30 14.74
C ALA A 349 -2.72 20.82 14.36
N LYS A 350 -3.41 20.14 13.44
CA LYS A 350 -4.80 20.48 13.07
C LYS A 350 -5.77 20.08 14.18
N ILE A 351 -5.60 18.90 14.77
CA ILE A 351 -6.46 18.42 15.87
C ILE A 351 -6.34 19.36 17.07
N VAL A 352 -5.13 19.74 17.46
CA VAL A 352 -4.89 20.70 18.56
C VAL A 352 -5.65 22.00 18.30
N LYS A 353 -5.44 22.63 17.13
CA LYS A 353 -6.12 23.88 16.78
C LYS A 353 -7.63 23.78 16.75
N LEU A 354 -8.18 22.68 16.23
CA LEU A 354 -9.63 22.48 16.13
C LEU A 354 -10.27 22.05 17.46
N SER A 355 -9.49 21.42 18.36
CA SER A 355 -9.97 20.99 19.67
C SER A 355 -10.08 22.13 20.67
N GLY A 356 -9.28 23.19 20.51
CA GLY A 356 -9.23 24.31 21.46
C GLY A 356 -8.71 23.95 22.85
N LEU A 357 -8.14 22.76 23.03
CA LEU A 357 -7.69 22.27 24.33
C LEU A 357 -6.34 22.86 24.72
N GLU A 358 -6.22 23.29 25.97
CA GLU A 358 -4.98 23.87 26.50
C GLU A 358 -4.03 22.83 27.12
N SER A 359 -4.51 21.60 27.32
CA SER A 359 -3.74 20.51 27.93
C SER A 359 -3.73 19.24 27.06
N ALA A 360 -2.65 18.46 27.12
CA ALA A 360 -2.53 17.16 26.46
C ALA A 360 -1.78 16.13 27.31
N ALA A 361 -2.23 14.88 27.30
CA ALA A 361 -1.54 13.74 27.90
C ALA A 361 -0.96 12.83 26.81
N ILE A 362 0.34 12.59 26.87
CA ILE A 362 1.03 11.62 26.04
C ILE A 362 1.19 10.32 26.82
N THR A 363 0.74 9.23 26.23
CA THR A 363 0.96 7.86 26.68
C THR A 363 1.75 7.12 25.63
N THR A 364 2.59 6.17 26.02
CA THR A 364 3.54 5.53 25.09
C THR A 364 3.48 4.01 25.20
N ALA A 365 3.81 3.32 24.11
CA ALA A 365 4.13 1.90 24.16
C ALA A 365 5.54 1.70 24.73
N ALA A 366 5.80 0.53 25.34
CA ALA A 366 7.07 0.21 25.98
C ALA A 366 8.28 0.19 25.02
N ASP A 367 8.04 0.07 23.71
CA ASP A 367 9.06 0.01 22.66
C ASP A 367 9.35 1.37 22.01
N VAL A 368 8.82 2.47 22.56
CA VAL A 368 9.01 3.83 22.04
C VAL A 368 10.15 4.52 22.76
N THR A 369 11.09 5.08 21.99
CA THR A 369 12.23 5.83 22.55
C THR A 369 11.80 7.19 23.10
N PRO A 370 12.43 7.68 24.19
CA PRO A 370 12.14 9.02 24.74
C PRO A 370 12.24 10.14 23.70
N ALA A 371 13.26 10.08 22.83
CA ALA A 371 13.44 11.05 21.74
C ALA A 371 12.21 11.14 20.79
N HIS A 372 11.49 10.04 20.59
CA HIS A 372 10.28 10.04 19.78
C HIS A 372 9.11 10.70 20.51
N VAL A 373 9.00 10.50 21.83
CA VAL A 373 8.02 11.16 22.70
C VAL A 373 8.26 12.68 22.71
N ASP A 374 9.52 13.10 22.80
CA ASP A 374 9.91 14.51 22.80
C ASP A 374 9.60 15.20 21.48
N ALA A 375 9.82 14.53 20.35
CA ALA A 375 9.44 15.06 19.04
C ALA A 375 7.92 15.31 18.91
N VAL A 376 7.12 14.42 19.49
CA VAL A 376 5.65 14.53 19.52
C VAL A 376 5.22 15.64 20.48
N LYS A 377 5.83 15.70 21.68
CA LYS A 377 5.62 16.78 22.66
C LYS A 377 5.92 18.14 22.06
N ALA A 378 7.06 18.31 21.40
CA ALA A 378 7.44 19.55 20.73
C ALA A 378 6.43 19.97 19.66
N THR A 379 5.88 19.00 18.92
CA THR A 379 4.85 19.26 17.90
C THR A 379 3.53 19.74 18.53
N ILE A 380 3.13 19.16 19.65
CA ILE A 380 1.90 19.52 20.39
C ILE A 380 2.03 20.91 21.02
N LEU A 381 3.17 21.21 21.66
CA LEU A 381 3.48 22.53 22.22
C LEU A 381 3.49 23.61 21.12
N LYS A 382 4.18 23.34 20.00
CA LYS A 382 4.22 24.26 18.85
C LYS A 382 2.85 24.50 18.22
N ALA A 383 1.92 23.56 18.39
CA ALA A 383 0.56 23.69 17.88
C ALA A 383 -0.37 24.52 18.78
N GLY A 384 0.03 24.84 20.02
CA GLY A 384 -0.67 25.77 20.90
C GLY A 384 -1.17 25.20 22.23
N VAL A 385 -0.90 23.93 22.55
CA VAL A 385 -1.18 23.36 23.87
C VAL A 385 -0.17 23.91 24.88
N LYS A 386 -0.64 24.37 26.04
CA LYS A 386 0.21 24.98 27.08
C LYS A 386 0.83 23.92 27.99
N ASN A 387 0.05 22.92 28.38
CA ASN A 387 0.46 21.89 29.32
C ASN A 387 0.50 20.52 28.65
N VAL A 388 1.67 19.88 28.60
CA VAL A 388 1.82 18.53 28.05
C VAL A 388 2.39 17.59 29.08
N THR A 389 1.56 16.64 29.52
CA THR A 389 1.94 15.56 30.43
C THR A 389 2.58 14.43 29.64
N THR A 390 3.80 14.03 30.00
CA THR A 390 4.50 12.88 29.42
C THR A 390 4.66 11.77 30.45
N PRO A 391 4.82 10.50 30.05
CA PRO A 391 5.16 9.44 31.00
C PRO A 391 6.49 9.79 31.67
N THR A 392 6.58 9.60 32.99
CA THR A 392 7.84 9.75 33.73
C THR A 392 8.83 8.71 33.21
N SER A 393 10.01 9.16 32.76
CA SER A 393 11.13 8.26 32.49
C SER A 393 11.56 7.63 33.81
N ASN A 394 11.51 6.30 33.92
CA ASN A 394 12.17 5.58 35.01
C ASN A 394 13.70 5.64 34.78
N ASP A 395 14.30 6.79 35.05
CA ASP A 395 15.74 6.98 35.17
C ASP A 395 16.07 7.35 36.62
N GLU A 396 15.70 6.48 37.56
CA GLU A 396 16.27 6.43 38.92
C GLU A 396 16.29 4.96 39.38
N ASN A 397 17.26 4.21 38.89
CA ASN A 397 17.83 3.05 39.59
C ASN A 397 19.19 2.71 38.98
N SER A 398 20.11 3.66 39.09
CA SER A 398 21.55 3.40 39.07
C SER A 398 22.07 3.75 40.46
N ASP A 399 21.93 2.80 41.39
CA ASP A 399 22.84 2.56 42.52
C ASP A 399 22.31 1.38 43.35
N ASN A 400 22.82 0.19 43.03
CA ASN A 400 23.22 -0.86 43.97
C ASN A 400 23.94 -2.00 43.24
#